data_AF-A0A0K2RHY3-F1
#
_entry.id   AF-A0A0K2RHY3-F1
#
_cell.length_a   1.000
_cell.length_b   1.000
_cell.length_c   1.000
_cell.angle_alpha   90.00
_cell.angle_beta   90.00
_cell.angle_gamma   90.00
#
_symmetry.space_group_name_H-M   'P 1'
#
loop_
_entity.id
_entity.type
_entity.pdbx_description
1 polymer ?
#
loop_
_entity_poly.entity_id
_entity_poly.type
_entity_poly.pdbx_seq_one_letter_code
_entity_poly.pdbx_strand_id
1 'polypeptide(L)'
;MLGAGRNEREAHGDPTAHAEIVAIREAAAALQRHALELGEGGDGWRLEDCTLVVTLEPCAMCAGAIVLARIPRVVFGAWDEKAGAAGSVFDILRERRLNHWVEVYAGVREEECSALLRDFFAAHRK
;
A
#
# COMPACT_ATOMS: atom_id res chain seq x y z
N MET A 1 -12.65 6.90 -5.11
CA MET A 1 -11.19 6.73 -4.96
C MET A 1 -10.69 7.87 -4.09
N LEU A 2 -10.01 7.59 -2.98
CA LEU A 2 -9.56 8.61 -2.02
C LEU A 2 -8.11 9.06 -2.26
N GLY A 3 -7.27 8.18 -2.78
CA GLY A 3 -5.89 8.46 -3.17
C GLY A 3 -5.41 7.44 -4.19
N ALA A 4 -4.37 7.80 -4.95
CA ALA A 4 -3.70 6.93 -5.89
C ALA A 4 -2.18 7.15 -5.79
N GLY A 5 -1.39 6.12 -6.11
CA GLY A 5 0.05 6.22 -6.00
C GLY A 5 0.74 5.30 -6.99
N ARG A 6 1.93 5.70 -7.41
CA ARG A 6 2.91 4.86 -8.10
C ARG A 6 4.25 4.99 -7.41
N ASN A 7 5.18 4.10 -7.72
CA ASN A 7 6.54 4.24 -7.19
C ASN A 7 7.19 5.51 -7.73
N GLU A 8 7.59 6.41 -6.84
CA GLU A 8 8.22 7.70 -7.15
C GLU A 8 9.61 7.84 -6.50
N ARG A 9 10.16 6.73 -5.96
CA ARG A 9 11.47 6.70 -5.28
C ARG A 9 12.57 7.41 -6.06
N GLU A 10 12.78 7.02 -7.32
CA GLU A 10 13.84 7.61 -8.15
C GLU A 10 13.50 9.02 -8.62
N ALA A 11 12.21 9.30 -8.85
CA ALA A 11 11.74 10.60 -9.33
C ALA A 11 11.92 11.71 -8.28
N HIS A 12 11.84 11.36 -7.00
CA HIS A 12 11.94 12.30 -5.88
C HIS A 12 13.17 12.09 -4.99
N GLY A 13 13.98 11.06 -5.24
CA GLY A 13 15.07 10.67 -4.35
C GLY A 13 14.59 10.30 -2.94
N ASP A 14 13.32 9.94 -2.78
CA ASP A 14 12.69 9.63 -1.49
C ASP A 14 12.59 8.10 -1.31
N PRO A 15 13.36 7.49 -0.38
CA PRO A 15 13.32 6.05 -0.16
C PRO A 15 11.95 5.55 0.34
N THR A 16 11.07 6.44 0.80
CA THR A 16 9.73 6.09 1.29
C THR A 16 8.64 6.25 0.23
N ALA A 17 8.93 6.81 -0.95
CA ALA A 17 7.94 7.12 -2.00
C ALA A 17 7.50 5.87 -2.80
N HIS A 18 7.08 4.84 -2.08
CA HIS A 18 6.41 3.67 -2.62
C HIS A 18 4.94 3.99 -2.95
N ALA A 19 4.35 3.23 -3.88
CA ALA A 19 2.99 3.48 -4.36
C ALA A 19 1.96 3.49 -3.22
N GLU A 20 2.09 2.57 -2.27
CA GLU A 20 1.21 2.43 -1.11
C GLU A 20 1.31 3.66 -0.19
N ILE A 21 2.54 4.13 0.07
CA ILE A 21 2.78 5.30 0.92
C ILE A 21 2.19 6.56 0.28
N VAL A 22 2.40 6.75 -1.02
CA VAL A 22 1.84 7.88 -1.76
C VAL A 22 0.30 7.84 -1.69
N ALA A 23 -0.30 6.69 -2.01
CA ALA A 23 -1.75 6.52 -1.97
C ALA A 23 -2.35 6.73 -0.57
N ILE A 24 -1.70 6.23 0.49
CA ILE A 24 -2.13 6.42 1.88
C ILE A 24 -2.08 7.91 2.26
N ARG A 25 -1.00 8.63 1.91
CA ARG A 25 -0.86 10.06 2.18
C ARG A 25 -1.96 10.87 1.47
N GLU A 26 -2.23 10.57 0.21
CA GLU A 26 -3.31 11.22 -0.55
C GLU A 26 -4.68 10.95 0.07
N ALA A 27 -4.97 9.70 0.42
CA ALA A 27 -6.25 9.31 1.03
C ALA A 27 -6.48 10.00 2.38
N ALA A 28 -5.43 10.07 3.22
CA ALA A 28 -5.53 10.74 4.51
C ALA A 28 -5.81 12.25 4.35
N ALA A 29 -5.11 12.91 3.43
CA ALA A 29 -5.35 14.31 3.12
C ALA A 29 -6.77 14.55 2.55
N ALA A 30 -7.30 13.62 1.75
CA ALA A 30 -8.65 13.70 1.22
C ALA A 30 -9.70 13.62 2.34
N LEU A 31 -9.56 12.67 3.28
CA LEU A 31 -10.47 12.56 4.42
C LEU A 31 -10.38 13.76 5.37
N GLN A 32 -9.17 14.29 5.59
CA GLN A 32 -8.99 15.51 6.38
C GLN A 32 -9.74 16.70 5.75
N ARG A 33 -9.61 16.89 4.43
CA ARG A 33 -10.35 17.96 3.71
C ARG A 33 -11.87 17.75 3.85
N HIS A 34 -12.34 16.52 3.70
CA HIS A 34 -13.76 16.21 3.81
C HIS A 34 -14.32 16.50 5.21
N ALA A 35 -13.58 16.14 6.28
CA ALA A 35 -13.99 16.46 7.65
C ALA A 35 -14.11 17.98 7.87
N LEU A 36 -13.15 18.76 7.35
CA LEU A 36 -13.18 20.23 7.43
C LEU A 36 -14.40 20.82 6.70
N GLU A 37 -14.77 20.28 5.54
CA GLU A 37 -15.94 20.71 4.77
C GLU A 37 -17.26 20.46 5.50
N LEU A 38 -17.34 19.37 6.28
CA LEU A 38 -18.51 19.01 7.09
C LEU A 38 -18.55 19.76 8.43
N GLY A 39 -17.52 20.55 8.75
CA GLY A 39 -17.40 21.21 10.06
C GLY A 39 -17.08 20.25 11.20
N GLU A 40 -16.62 19.04 10.88
CA GLU A 40 -16.21 18.02 11.84
C GLU A 40 -14.74 18.19 12.22
N GLY A 41 -14.38 17.75 13.44
CA GLY A 41 -12.98 17.63 13.84
C GLY A 41 -12.39 16.30 13.37
N GLY A 42 -11.40 16.32 12.48
CA GLY A 42 -10.76 15.11 11.99
C GLY A 42 -9.37 15.36 11.40
N ASP A 43 -8.41 14.51 11.74
CA ASP A 43 -7.01 14.56 11.28
C ASP A 43 -6.75 13.68 10.03
N GLY A 44 -7.74 12.88 9.62
CA GLY A 44 -7.76 12.14 8.35
C GLY A 44 -6.86 10.90 8.27
N TRP A 45 -6.01 10.63 9.27
CA TRP A 45 -5.03 9.53 9.16
C TRP A 45 -5.63 8.13 9.35
N ARG A 46 -6.82 8.01 9.94
CA ARG A 46 -7.53 6.75 10.10
C ARG A 46 -8.31 6.42 8.82
N LEU A 47 -7.86 5.40 8.12
CA LEU A 47 -8.45 4.92 6.86
C LEU A 47 -9.31 3.67 7.11
N GLU A 48 -10.09 3.67 8.20
CA GLU A 48 -10.80 2.49 8.73
C GLU A 48 -11.87 1.92 7.77
N ASP A 49 -12.38 2.72 6.83
CA ASP A 49 -13.34 2.29 5.80
C ASP A 49 -12.70 2.11 4.41
N CYS A 50 -11.38 2.05 4.33
CA CYS A 50 -10.66 1.97 3.07
C CYS A 50 -10.26 0.53 2.69
N THR A 51 -10.13 0.30 1.38
CA THR A 51 -9.43 -0.86 0.83
C THR A 51 -8.25 -0.35 0.02
N LEU A 52 -7.05 -0.81 0.34
CA LEU A 52 -5.85 -0.53 -0.46
C LEU A 52 -5.68 -1.61 -1.52
N VAL A 53 -5.50 -1.21 -2.77
CA VAL A 53 -5.22 -2.11 -3.89
C VAL A 53 -3.83 -1.76 -4.45
N VAL A 54 -2.95 -2.74 -4.55
CA VAL A 54 -1.56 -2.55 -5.03
C VAL A 54 -1.16 -3.69 -5.98
N THR A 55 -0.38 -3.40 -7.02
CA THR A 55 -0.05 -4.43 -8.03
C THR A 55 1.01 -5.42 -7.57
N LEU A 56 1.82 -5.11 -6.56
CA LEU A 56 2.86 -5.96 -5.99
C LEU A 56 2.64 -6.08 -4.47
N GLU A 57 2.99 -7.22 -3.90
CA GLU A 57 2.96 -7.45 -2.45
C GLU A 57 3.68 -6.32 -1.68
N PRO A 58 3.06 -5.73 -0.65
CA PRO A 58 3.67 -4.67 0.14
C PRO A 58 4.97 -5.12 0.83
N CYS A 59 5.99 -4.26 0.79
CA CYS A 59 7.22 -4.49 1.57
C CYS A 59 6.99 -4.18 3.07
N ALA A 60 7.99 -4.45 3.92
CA ALA A 60 7.88 -4.26 5.37
C ALA A 60 7.50 -2.83 5.79
N MET A 61 8.02 -1.82 5.11
CA MET A 61 7.67 -0.41 5.35
C MET A 61 6.20 -0.14 5.05
N CYS A 62 5.73 -0.57 3.87
CA CYS A 62 4.36 -0.35 3.43
C CYS A 62 3.38 -1.13 4.30
N ALA A 63 3.69 -2.38 4.65
CA ALA A 63 2.87 -3.18 5.56
C ALA A 63 2.73 -2.53 6.94
N GLY A 64 3.82 -1.99 7.50
CA GLY A 64 3.75 -1.20 8.73
C GLY A 64 2.89 0.05 8.60
N ALA A 65 3.02 0.78 7.48
CA ALA A 65 2.20 1.97 7.23
C ALA A 65 0.71 1.65 7.10
N ILE A 66 0.34 0.54 6.46
CA ILE A 66 -1.04 0.05 6.35
C ILE A 66 -1.66 -0.18 7.74
N VAL A 67 -0.92 -0.85 8.64
CA VAL A 67 -1.33 -1.09 10.03
C VAL A 67 -1.49 0.23 10.78
N LEU A 68 -0.53 1.15 10.65
CA LEU A 68 -0.57 2.46 11.32
C LEU A 68 -1.71 3.33 10.80
N ALA A 69 -2.06 3.24 9.52
CA ALA A 69 -3.17 3.96 8.88
C ALA A 69 -4.54 3.32 9.15
N ARG A 70 -4.60 2.19 9.87
CA ARG A 70 -5.84 1.47 10.19
C ARG A 70 -6.63 0.97 8.97
N ILE A 71 -5.94 0.69 7.86
CA ILE A 71 -6.61 0.14 6.68
C ILE A 71 -7.02 -1.31 6.97
N PRO A 72 -8.32 -1.68 6.93
CA PRO A 72 -8.78 -3.02 7.27
C PRO A 72 -8.54 -4.05 6.16
N ARG A 73 -8.33 -3.62 4.91
CA ARG A 73 -8.26 -4.52 3.76
C ARG A 73 -7.18 -4.14 2.76
N VAL A 74 -6.40 -5.14 2.38
CA VAL A 74 -5.38 -5.04 1.32
C VAL A 74 -5.67 -6.09 0.25
N VAL A 75 -5.67 -5.64 -0.99
CA VAL A 75 -5.71 -6.48 -2.18
C VAL A 75 -4.40 -6.28 -2.93
N PHE A 76 -3.70 -7.37 -3.27
CA PHE A 76 -2.52 -7.28 -4.12
C PHE A 76 -2.46 -8.30 -5.25
N GLY A 77 -1.71 -7.94 -6.29
CA GLY A 77 -1.55 -8.76 -7.49
C GLY A 77 -0.41 -9.76 -7.38
N ALA A 78 0.81 -9.34 -7.73
CA ALA A 78 1.99 -10.19 -7.75
C ALA A 78 2.60 -10.38 -6.36
N TRP A 79 3.15 -11.56 -6.10
CA TRP A 79 3.97 -11.84 -4.92
C TRP A 79 5.39 -11.25 -5.07
N ASP A 80 6.01 -10.87 -3.94
CA ASP A 80 7.41 -10.43 -3.89
C ASP A 80 8.24 -11.36 -3.02
N GLU A 81 8.83 -12.38 -3.64
CA GLU A 81 9.68 -13.37 -2.97
C GLU A 81 10.93 -12.77 -2.29
N LYS A 82 11.33 -11.55 -2.64
CA LYS A 82 12.56 -10.92 -2.14
C LYS A 82 12.32 -9.96 -0.97
N ALA A 83 11.17 -9.30 -0.94
CA ALA A 83 10.92 -8.23 0.03
C ALA A 83 9.49 -8.18 0.59
N GLY A 84 8.60 -9.05 0.12
CA GLY A 84 7.19 -9.05 0.49
C GLY A 84 6.94 -9.31 1.98
N ALA A 85 6.05 -8.52 2.58
CA ALA A 85 5.76 -8.53 4.00
C ALA A 85 4.28 -8.80 4.33
N ALA A 86 3.53 -9.39 3.39
CA ALA A 86 2.16 -9.86 3.56
C ALA A 86 2.02 -11.38 3.41
N GLY A 87 3.14 -12.12 3.35
CA GLY A 87 3.20 -13.57 3.30
C GLY A 87 4.49 -14.15 2.71
N SER A 88 5.25 -13.41 1.89
CA SER A 88 6.47 -13.95 1.26
C SER A 88 7.66 -14.06 2.22
N VAL A 89 8.19 -12.93 2.68
CA VAL A 89 9.35 -12.89 3.60
C VAL A 89 8.89 -12.67 5.04
N PHE A 90 7.96 -11.74 5.22
CA PHE A 90 7.30 -11.46 6.49
C PHE A 90 5.80 -11.51 6.32
N ASP A 91 5.08 -11.57 7.45
CA ASP A 91 3.63 -11.47 7.46
C ASP A 91 3.18 -10.45 8.51
N ILE A 92 3.53 -9.19 8.26
CA ILE A 92 3.27 -8.07 9.20
C ILE A 92 1.78 -7.79 9.28
N LEU A 93 1.06 -7.85 8.15
CA LEU A 93 -0.37 -7.53 8.08
C LEU A 93 -1.24 -8.48 8.90
N ARG A 94 -0.77 -9.71 9.17
CA ARG A 94 -1.47 -10.72 9.97
C ARG A 94 -0.75 -11.03 11.29
N GLU A 95 0.18 -10.18 11.72
CA GLU A 95 0.85 -10.33 13.02
C GLU A 95 -0.14 -10.07 14.17
N ARG A 96 -0.46 -11.12 14.92
CA ARG A 96 -1.49 -11.14 15.97
C ARG A 96 -1.20 -10.21 17.16
N ARG A 97 0.06 -9.83 17.36
CA ARG A 97 0.48 -8.92 18.44
C ARG A 97 0.25 -7.44 18.11
N LEU A 98 -0.07 -7.10 16.85
CA LEU A 98 -0.38 -5.73 16.46
C LEU A 98 -1.81 -5.35 16.85
N ASN A 99 -2.06 -4.05 16.98
CA ASN A 99 -3.31 -3.46 17.45
C ASN A 99 -4.34 -3.20 16.33
N HIS A 100 -4.08 -3.67 15.12
CA HIS A 100 -4.98 -3.57 13.97
C HIS A 100 -4.86 -4.83 13.11
N TRP A 101 -5.97 -5.36 12.63
CA TRP A 101 -6.00 -6.59 11.84
C TRP A 101 -6.42 -6.28 10.41
N VAL A 102 -5.72 -6.88 9.46
CA VAL A 102 -5.87 -6.60 8.03
C VAL A 102 -6.29 -7.87 7.30
N GLU A 103 -7.41 -7.79 6.57
CA GLU A 103 -7.80 -8.81 5.60
C GLU A 103 -6.91 -8.70 4.36
N VAL A 104 -6.31 -9.81 3.95
CA VAL A 104 -5.38 -9.85 2.81
C VAL A 104 -5.95 -10.72 1.70
N TYR A 105 -6.10 -10.11 0.51
CA TYR A 105 -6.50 -10.77 -0.73
C TYR A 105 -5.33 -10.74 -1.71
N ALA A 106 -4.64 -11.88 -1.83
CA ALA A 106 -3.46 -12.02 -2.68
C ALA A 106 -3.80 -12.57 -4.07
N GLY A 107 -2.91 -12.37 -5.05
CA GLY A 107 -2.99 -13.05 -6.36
C GLY A 107 -4.00 -12.45 -7.33
N VAL A 108 -4.54 -11.25 -7.07
CA VAL A 108 -5.56 -10.65 -7.96
C VAL A 108 -4.92 -10.12 -9.22
N ARG A 109 -5.23 -10.73 -10.38
CA ARG A 109 -4.57 -10.44 -11.67
C ARG A 109 -3.05 -10.60 -11.59
N GLU A 110 -2.61 -11.64 -10.88
CA GLU A 110 -1.20 -11.93 -10.59
C GLU A 110 -0.32 -11.96 -11.85
N GLU A 111 -0.75 -12.68 -12.89
CA GLU A 111 0.02 -12.83 -14.13
C GLU A 111 0.32 -11.48 -14.80
N GLU A 112 -0.69 -10.62 -14.84
CA GLU A 112 -0.63 -9.30 -15.48
C GLU A 112 0.21 -8.34 -14.65
N CYS A 113 0.05 -8.35 -13.32
CA CYS A 113 0.88 -7.56 -12.42
C CYS A 113 2.35 -7.98 -12.46
N SER A 114 2.61 -9.29 -12.52
CA SER A 114 3.97 -9.85 -12.63
C SER A 114 4.62 -9.51 -13.97
N ALA A 115 3.83 -9.50 -15.06
CA ALA A 115 4.32 -9.13 -16.39
C ALA A 115 4.89 -7.71 -16.40
N LEU A 116 4.21 -6.73 -15.78
CA LEU A 116 4.69 -5.33 -15.70
C LEU A 116 6.10 -5.22 -15.13
N LEU A 117 6.40 -5.93 -14.04
CA LEU A 117 7.72 -5.92 -13.42
C LEU A 117 8.76 -6.65 -14.27
N ARG A 118 8.40 -7.81 -14.82
CA ARG A 118 9.31 -8.58 -15.70
C ARG A 118 9.72 -7.77 -16.91
N ASP A 119 8.77 -7.13 -17.57
CA ASP A 119 8.98 -6.32 -18.78
C ASP A 119 9.82 -5.08 -18.45
N PHE A 120 9.50 -4.40 -17.35
CA PHE A 120 10.30 -3.28 -16.86
C PHE A 120 11.76 -3.70 -16.65
N PHE A 121 12.04 -4.73 -15.85
CA PHE A 121 13.42 -5.15 -15.60
C PHE A 121 14.10 -5.76 -16.83
N ALA A 122 13.38 -6.43 -17.73
CA ALA A 122 13.93 -6.93 -18.98
C ALA A 122 14.48 -5.79 -19.84
N ALA A 123 13.77 -4.67 -19.93
CA ALA A 123 14.23 -3.48 -20.65
C ALA A 123 15.44 -2.78 -19.98
N HIS A 124 15.73 -3.07 -18.71
CA HIS A 124 16.81 -2.42 -17.92
C HIS A 124 18.00 -3.35 -17.64
N ARG A 125 17.94 -4.63 -17.99
CA ARG A 125 19.09 -5.53 -17.98
C ARG A 125 19.90 -5.28 -19.25
N LYS A 126 21.09 -4.69 -19.08
CA LYS A 126 22.14 -4.70 -20.11
C LYS A 126 22.88 -6.03 -20.10
#